data_AF-A0A1I6MIV6-F1
#
_entry.id   AF-A0A1I6MIV6-F1
#
_cell.length_a   1.000
_cell.length_b   1.000
_cell.length_c   1.000
_cell.angle_alpha   90.00
_cell.angle_beta   90.00
_cell.angle_gamma   90.00
#
_symmetry.space_group_name_H-M   'P 1'
#
loop_
_entity.id
_entity.type
_entity.pdbx_description
1 polymer ?
#
loop_
_entity_poly.entity_id
_entity_poly.type
_entity_poly.pdbx_seq_one_letter_code
_entity_poly.pdbx_strand_id
1 'polypeptide(L)'
;MSRMQTLGLSSTPQPTDNLFKRLFWPSIETQYDVDLLGQQGFYVCTAVGGVSFLLLLFLGMPFVGMLTAAVYFLAACGVRERSIAASALAFALYLTGFAGGMVHGGGGNPFVGLVITMLLFSNLRATVLARRWSKQPDDETEFHPSDRSSTSVLDRLSNQLPPKIWPRGKFAFFPLVGLYLLLAVVGLMMTKRIPQPPQQPVMIERLDTRP
;
A
#
# COMPACT_ATOMS: atom_id res chain seq x y z
N MET A 1 -46.22 34.13 -16.51
CA MET A 1 -44.76 34.31 -16.47
C MET A 1 -44.22 33.45 -15.33
N SER A 2 -43.74 32.26 -15.67
CA SER A 2 -43.33 31.22 -14.71
C SER A 2 -41.92 31.48 -14.20
N ARG A 3 -41.76 31.46 -12.87
CA ARG A 3 -40.48 31.40 -12.18
C ARG A 3 -39.80 30.07 -12.54
N MET A 4 -38.71 30.10 -13.29
CA MET A 4 -37.79 28.97 -13.33
C MET A 4 -36.92 29.04 -12.07
N GLN A 5 -37.32 28.30 -11.06
CA GLN A 5 -36.45 27.95 -9.95
C GLN A 5 -35.44 26.94 -10.49
N THR A 6 -34.23 27.39 -10.77
CA THR A 6 -33.08 26.52 -11.00
C THR A 6 -32.81 25.79 -9.69
N LEU A 7 -33.18 24.50 -9.63
CA LEU A 7 -32.84 23.61 -8.53
C LEU A 7 -31.34 23.74 -8.23
N GLY A 8 -31.02 24.17 -7.01
CA GLY A 8 -29.66 24.23 -6.47
C GLY A 8 -29.08 22.85 -6.19
N LEU A 9 -28.90 22.04 -7.24
CA LEU A 9 -28.28 20.71 -7.19
C LEU A 9 -26.84 20.70 -7.75
N SER A 10 -26.26 21.86 -8.03
CA SER A 10 -24.85 21.98 -8.39
C SER A 10 -24.04 22.60 -7.25
N SER A 11 -24.04 21.97 -6.08
CA SER A 11 -22.87 22.06 -5.19
C SER A 11 -21.77 21.21 -5.79
N THR A 12 -21.19 21.69 -6.91
CA THR A 12 -19.87 21.24 -7.35
C THR A 12 -18.93 21.41 -6.16
N PRO A 13 -18.32 20.35 -5.62
CA PRO A 13 -17.30 20.52 -4.59
C PRO A 13 -16.21 21.38 -5.19
N GLN A 14 -15.96 22.57 -4.61
CA GLN A 14 -14.85 23.42 -5.02
C GLN A 14 -13.55 22.62 -4.89
N PRO A 15 -12.83 22.30 -5.98
CA PRO A 15 -11.56 21.61 -5.88
C PRO A 15 -10.47 22.67 -5.64
N THR A 16 -10.44 23.24 -4.44
CA THR A 16 -9.33 24.06 -3.93
C THR A 16 -8.54 23.35 -2.82
N ASP A 17 -8.71 22.05 -2.67
CA ASP A 17 -7.78 21.25 -1.88
C ASP A 17 -6.61 20.79 -2.75
N ASN A 18 -5.39 21.11 -2.32
CA ASN A 18 -4.16 20.67 -2.95
C ASN A 18 -4.20 19.16 -3.20
N LEU A 19 -3.80 18.72 -4.41
CA LEU A 19 -3.76 17.30 -4.80
C LEU A 19 -3.06 16.43 -3.74
N PHE A 20 -2.01 16.95 -3.11
CA PHE A 20 -1.31 16.31 -1.99
C PHE A 20 -2.20 16.13 -0.75
N LYS A 21 -2.96 17.16 -0.35
CA LYS A 21 -3.90 17.06 0.77
C LYS A 21 -4.99 16.04 0.44
N ARG A 22 -5.49 16.02 -0.79
CA ARG A 22 -6.50 15.06 -1.23
C ARG A 22 -5.98 13.61 -1.28
N LEU A 23 -4.71 13.40 -1.62
CA LEU A 23 -4.10 12.07 -1.74
C LEU A 23 -3.59 11.52 -0.39
N PHE A 24 -3.03 12.38 0.46
CA PHE A 24 -2.45 11.98 1.76
C PHE A 24 -3.37 12.23 2.95
N TRP A 25 -4.41 13.04 2.76
CA TRP A 25 -5.31 13.50 3.83
C TRP A 25 -6.74 13.80 3.33
N PRO A 26 -7.43 12.83 2.70
CA PRO A 26 -8.80 13.06 2.26
C PRO A 26 -9.69 13.40 3.47
N SER A 27 -10.47 14.47 3.37
CA SER A 27 -11.58 14.75 4.29
C SER A 27 -12.64 13.69 4.04
N ILE A 28 -12.67 12.69 4.91
CA ILE A 28 -13.73 11.69 4.87
C ILE A 28 -14.92 12.37 5.52
N GLU A 29 -15.91 12.74 4.72
CA GLU A 29 -17.17 13.32 5.19
C GLU A 29 -18.34 12.38 4.89
N THR A 30 -18.19 11.52 3.89
CA THR A 30 -19.26 10.62 3.44
C THR A 30 -18.81 9.17 3.36
N GLN A 31 -19.77 8.25 3.44
CA GLN A 31 -19.55 6.81 3.26
C GLN A 31 -18.99 6.46 1.88
N TYR A 32 -19.33 7.26 0.86
CA TYR A 32 -18.78 7.15 -0.49
C TYR A 32 -17.25 7.31 -0.51
N ASP A 33 -16.72 8.26 0.26
CA ASP A 33 -15.28 8.51 0.33
C ASP A 33 -14.53 7.31 0.93
N VAL A 34 -15.14 6.64 1.91
CA VAL A 34 -14.58 5.43 2.53
C VAL A 34 -14.46 4.29 1.51
N ASP A 35 -15.48 4.07 0.69
CA ASP A 35 -15.46 3.00 -0.31
C ASP A 35 -14.49 3.28 -1.44
N LEU A 36 -14.40 4.53 -1.91
CA LEU A 36 -13.40 4.94 -2.89
C LEU A 36 -11.98 4.70 -2.37
N LEU A 37 -11.74 5.04 -1.10
CA LEU A 37 -10.44 4.93 -0.47
C LEU A 37 -10.03 3.46 -0.23
N GLY A 38 -11.00 2.61 0.16
CA GLY A 38 -10.77 1.16 0.24
C GLY A 38 -10.43 0.54 -1.12
N GLN A 39 -11.05 1.03 -2.21
CA GLN A 39 -10.76 0.58 -3.57
C GLN A 39 -9.38 1.06 -4.04
N GLN A 40 -9.03 2.31 -3.76
CA GLN A 40 -7.70 2.84 -4.01
C GLN A 40 -6.63 2.04 -3.27
N GLY A 41 -6.85 1.74 -1.98
CA GLY A 41 -5.95 0.91 -1.17
C GLY A 41 -5.75 -0.49 -1.74
N PHE A 42 -6.82 -1.11 -2.25
CA PHE A 42 -6.73 -2.41 -2.95
C PHE A 42 -5.82 -2.33 -4.19
N TYR A 43 -6.02 -1.34 -5.05
CA TYR A 43 -5.20 -1.19 -6.26
C TYR A 43 -3.75 -0.85 -5.95
N VAL A 44 -3.50 0.03 -4.99
CA VAL A 44 -2.14 0.39 -4.57
C VAL A 44 -1.40 -0.85 -4.04
N CYS A 45 -2.03 -1.61 -3.15
CA CYS A 45 -1.40 -2.79 -2.55
C CYS A 45 -1.13 -3.88 -3.61
N THR A 46 -2.07 -4.07 -4.54
CA THR A 46 -1.92 -5.01 -5.66
C THR A 46 -0.82 -4.56 -6.64
N ALA A 47 -0.75 -3.27 -6.96
CA ALA A 47 0.28 -2.70 -7.82
C ALA A 47 1.68 -2.86 -7.19
N VAL A 48 1.81 -2.60 -5.89
CA VAL A 48 3.07 -2.82 -5.16
C VAL A 48 3.48 -4.29 -5.21
N GLY A 49 2.56 -5.22 -4.99
CA GLY A 49 2.82 -6.65 -5.13
C GLY A 49 3.25 -7.05 -6.54
N GLY A 50 2.56 -6.54 -7.57
CA GLY A 50 2.87 -6.81 -8.98
C GLY A 50 4.23 -6.27 -9.41
N VAL A 51 4.54 -5.01 -9.08
CA VAL A 51 5.86 -4.42 -9.36
C VAL A 51 6.96 -5.17 -8.62
N SER A 52 6.73 -5.52 -7.34
CA SER A 52 7.70 -6.31 -6.55
C SER A 52 7.96 -7.68 -7.19
N PHE A 53 6.91 -8.36 -7.68
CA PHE A 53 7.05 -9.62 -8.41
C PHE A 53 7.86 -9.45 -9.69
N LEU A 54 7.57 -8.44 -10.51
CA LEU A 54 8.32 -8.18 -11.74
C LEU A 54 9.80 -7.93 -11.46
N LEU A 55 10.11 -7.13 -10.44
CA LEU A 55 11.50 -6.89 -10.05
C LEU A 55 12.18 -8.20 -9.61
N LEU A 56 11.56 -8.96 -8.72
CA LEU A 56 12.11 -10.23 -8.24
C LEU A 56 12.22 -11.29 -9.33
N LEU A 57 11.35 -11.24 -10.34
CA LEU A 57 11.42 -12.07 -11.54
C LEU A 57 12.67 -11.73 -12.37
N PHE A 58 12.95 -10.45 -12.60
CA PHE A 58 14.17 -10.01 -13.30
C PHE A 58 15.45 -10.30 -12.51
N LEU A 59 15.38 -10.32 -11.19
CA LEU A 59 16.50 -10.72 -10.31
C LEU A 59 16.70 -12.25 -10.24
N GLY A 60 15.91 -13.05 -10.97
CA GLY A 60 16.06 -14.51 -11.02
C GLY A 60 15.48 -15.25 -9.80
N MET A 61 14.63 -14.59 -9.00
CA MET A 61 13.99 -15.17 -7.81
C MET A 61 12.46 -15.25 -7.97
N PRO A 62 11.94 -15.99 -8.98
CA PRO A 62 10.51 -15.98 -9.32
C PRO A 62 9.63 -16.52 -8.20
N PHE A 63 10.11 -17.52 -7.45
CA PHE A 63 9.36 -18.11 -6.34
C PHE A 63 9.12 -17.10 -5.20
N VAL A 64 10.17 -16.38 -4.81
CA VAL A 64 10.07 -15.32 -3.78
C VAL A 64 9.14 -14.21 -4.29
N GLY A 65 9.31 -13.78 -5.54
CA GLY A 65 8.43 -12.79 -6.15
C GLY A 65 6.96 -13.20 -6.13
N MET A 66 6.66 -14.45 -6.49
CA MET A 66 5.30 -14.97 -6.51
C MET A 66 4.70 -14.97 -5.10
N LEU A 67 5.48 -15.39 -4.09
CA LEU A 67 5.06 -15.35 -2.70
C LEU A 67 4.80 -13.92 -2.23
N THR A 68 5.69 -12.97 -2.57
CA THR A 68 5.53 -11.55 -2.27
C THR A 68 4.26 -10.98 -2.90
N ALA A 69 4.00 -11.26 -4.18
CA ALA A 69 2.76 -10.83 -4.84
C ALA A 69 1.52 -11.43 -4.19
N ALA A 70 1.54 -12.72 -3.85
CA ALA A 70 0.43 -13.39 -3.17
C ALA A 70 0.14 -12.75 -1.80
N VAL A 71 1.19 -12.44 -1.03
CA VAL A 71 1.08 -11.75 0.26
C VAL A 71 0.47 -10.37 0.10
N TYR A 72 0.96 -9.55 -0.84
CA TYR A 72 0.42 -8.21 -1.09
C TYR A 72 -1.00 -8.24 -1.64
N PHE A 73 -1.35 -9.24 -2.46
CA PHE A 73 -2.70 -9.43 -2.95
C PHE A 73 -3.68 -9.80 -1.81
N LEU A 74 -3.30 -10.74 -0.94
CA LEU A 74 -4.08 -11.06 0.27
C LEU A 74 -4.22 -9.85 1.18
N ALA A 75 -3.15 -9.08 1.36
CA ALA A 75 -3.20 -7.81 2.07
C ALA A 75 -4.20 -6.83 1.42
N ALA A 76 -4.18 -6.68 0.10
CA ALA A 76 -5.11 -5.84 -0.65
C ALA A 76 -6.57 -6.23 -0.37
N CYS A 77 -6.89 -7.54 -0.40
CA CYS A 77 -8.19 -8.05 -0.01
C CYS A 77 -8.55 -7.66 1.44
N GLY A 78 -7.60 -7.76 2.38
CA GLY A 78 -7.80 -7.36 3.76
C GLY A 78 -8.01 -5.86 3.96
N VAL A 79 -7.34 -5.02 3.17
CA VAL A 79 -7.57 -3.56 3.15
C VAL A 79 -8.99 -3.26 2.65
N ARG A 80 -9.46 -3.95 1.61
CA ARG A 80 -10.83 -3.79 1.09
C ARG A 80 -11.89 -4.15 2.14
N GLU A 81 -11.64 -5.20 2.91
CA GLU A 81 -12.48 -5.64 4.04
C GLU A 81 -12.28 -4.79 5.31
N ARG A 82 -11.59 -3.65 5.19
CA ARG A 82 -11.37 -2.66 6.27
C ARG A 82 -10.66 -3.25 7.50
N SER A 83 -9.83 -4.27 7.30
CA SER A 83 -9.03 -4.89 8.36
C SER A 83 -7.80 -4.04 8.70
N ILE A 84 -7.85 -3.38 9.85
CA ILE A 84 -6.71 -2.58 10.37
C ILE A 84 -5.44 -3.43 10.40
N ALA A 85 -5.52 -4.67 10.90
CA ALA A 85 -4.36 -5.55 11.02
C ALA A 85 -3.73 -5.86 9.66
N ALA A 86 -4.54 -6.09 8.62
CA ALA A 86 -4.02 -6.35 7.28
C ALA A 86 -3.30 -5.14 6.69
N SER A 87 -3.91 -3.95 6.80
CA SER A 87 -3.30 -2.70 6.33
C SER A 87 -2.01 -2.37 7.07
N ALA A 88 -1.96 -2.58 8.39
CA ALA A 88 -0.78 -2.32 9.21
C ALA A 88 0.36 -3.28 8.87
N LEU A 89 0.06 -4.57 8.69
CA LEU A 89 1.06 -5.55 8.31
C LEU A 89 1.58 -5.32 6.89
N ALA A 90 0.73 -4.93 5.94
CA ALA A 90 1.15 -4.58 4.59
C ALA A 90 2.10 -3.37 4.59
N PHE A 91 1.76 -2.34 5.37
CA PHE A 91 2.61 -1.17 5.58
C PHE A 91 3.96 -1.56 6.21
N ALA A 92 3.94 -2.35 7.29
CA ALA A 92 5.16 -2.81 7.96
C ALA A 92 6.05 -3.65 7.02
N LEU A 93 5.45 -4.52 6.22
CA LEU A 93 6.15 -5.35 5.25
C LEU A 93 6.87 -4.50 4.21
N TYR A 94 6.15 -3.51 3.64
CA TYR A 94 6.73 -2.58 2.68
C TYR A 94 7.86 -1.76 3.29
N LEU A 95 7.62 -1.18 4.47
CA LEU A 95 8.59 -0.34 5.18
C LEU A 95 9.88 -1.12 5.50
N THR A 96 9.75 -2.37 5.94
CA THR A 96 10.89 -3.25 6.24
C THR A 96 11.68 -3.57 4.98
N GLY A 97 11.00 -3.88 3.87
CA GLY A 97 11.65 -4.11 2.58
C GLY A 97 12.36 -2.87 2.04
N PHE A 98 11.72 -1.70 2.14
CA PHE A 98 12.30 -0.42 1.75
C PHE A 98 13.55 -0.07 2.57
N ALA A 99 13.47 -0.23 3.90
CA ALA A 99 14.63 -0.05 4.79
C ALA A 99 15.76 -1.05 4.46
N GLY A 100 15.42 -2.30 4.18
CA GLY A 100 16.35 -3.32 3.69
C GLY A 100 17.08 -2.89 2.43
N GLY A 101 16.35 -2.44 1.42
CA GLY A 101 16.93 -1.92 0.17
C GLY A 101 17.89 -0.76 0.41
N MET A 102 17.53 0.19 1.27
CA MET A 102 18.40 1.32 1.61
C MET A 102 19.70 0.88 2.31
N VAL A 103 19.62 -0.07 3.24
CA VAL A 103 20.81 -0.59 3.96
C VAL A 103 21.78 -1.30 3.01
N HIS A 104 21.26 -2.01 2.00
CA HIS A 104 22.07 -2.79 1.06
C HIS A 104 22.52 -2.01 -0.17
N GLY A 105 22.18 -0.71 -0.28
CA GLY A 105 22.49 0.11 -1.46
C GLY A 105 21.76 -0.32 -2.74
N GLY A 106 20.84 -1.29 -2.65
CA GLY A 106 20.06 -1.83 -3.77
C GLY A 106 18.62 -1.30 -3.82
N GLY A 107 18.24 -0.42 -2.89
CA GLY A 107 16.98 0.30 -2.96
C GLY A 107 17.01 1.19 -4.19
N GLY A 108 16.03 1.03 -5.09
CA GLY A 108 15.87 1.89 -6.27
C GLY A 108 15.67 3.36 -5.90
N ASN A 109 14.98 4.15 -6.74
CA ASN A 109 14.82 5.57 -6.45
C ASN A 109 14.13 5.80 -5.07
N PRO A 110 14.81 6.43 -4.08
CA PRO A 110 14.30 6.57 -2.72
C PRO A 110 13.03 7.44 -2.68
N PHE A 111 12.88 8.36 -3.63
CA PHE A 111 11.69 9.18 -3.77
C PHE A 111 10.44 8.34 -4.05
N VAL A 112 10.55 7.36 -4.96
CA VAL A 112 9.44 6.45 -5.28
C VAL A 112 9.06 5.62 -4.05
N GLY A 113 10.06 5.12 -3.33
CA GLY A 113 9.83 4.38 -2.09
C GLY A 113 9.13 5.21 -1.01
N LEU A 114 9.51 6.49 -0.87
CA LEU A 114 8.88 7.41 0.07
C LEU A 114 7.43 7.70 -0.32
N VAL A 115 7.15 7.96 -1.60
CA VAL A 115 5.78 8.20 -2.11
C VAL A 115 4.89 6.98 -1.84
N ILE A 116 5.37 5.77 -2.15
CA ILE A 116 4.62 4.53 -1.87
C ILE A 116 4.40 4.35 -0.37
N THR A 117 5.43 4.57 0.46
CA THR A 117 5.31 4.49 1.93
C THR A 117 4.23 5.43 2.45
N MET A 118 4.22 6.69 2.00
CA MET A 118 3.22 7.67 2.38
C MET A 118 1.81 7.28 1.89
N LEU A 119 1.71 6.68 0.70
CA LEU A 119 0.45 6.19 0.15
C LEU A 119 -0.11 5.01 0.96
N LEU A 120 0.72 4.05 1.35
CA LEU A 120 0.29 2.96 2.25
C LEU A 120 -0.06 3.47 3.65
N PHE A 121 0.67 4.45 4.17
CA PHE A 121 0.37 5.08 5.45
C PHE A 121 -0.99 5.80 5.43
N SER A 122 -1.29 6.54 4.35
CA SER A 122 -2.59 7.16 4.12
C SER A 122 -3.72 6.11 4.12
N ASN A 123 -3.52 4.98 3.43
CA ASN A 123 -4.48 3.86 3.41
C ASN A 123 -4.68 3.18 4.78
N LEU A 124 -3.61 3.03 5.57
CA LEU A 124 -3.69 2.51 6.94
C LEU A 124 -4.57 3.43 7.80
N ARG A 125 -4.32 4.74 7.74
CA ARG A 125 -5.11 5.73 8.48
C ARG A 125 -6.58 5.74 8.04
N ALA A 126 -6.83 5.68 6.73
CA ALA A 126 -8.16 5.57 6.17
C ALA A 126 -8.92 4.35 6.71
N THR A 127 -8.26 3.19 6.73
CA THR A 127 -8.82 1.93 7.24
C THR A 127 -9.17 2.03 8.72
N VAL A 128 -8.33 2.69 9.51
CA VAL A 128 -8.60 2.95 10.94
C VAL A 128 -9.83 3.85 11.11
N LEU A 129 -9.94 4.92 10.33
CA LEU A 129 -11.06 5.85 10.42
C LEU A 129 -12.37 5.20 9.97
N ALA A 130 -12.36 4.47 8.86
CA ALA A 130 -13.48 3.70 8.35
C ALA A 130 -14.04 2.71 9.39
N ARG A 131 -13.15 2.02 10.12
CA ARG A 131 -13.55 1.07 11.17
C ARG A 131 -14.12 1.75 12.40
N ARG A 132 -13.70 2.98 12.72
CA ARG A 132 -14.27 3.76 13.82
C ARG A 132 -15.71 4.16 13.51
N TRP A 133 -15.96 4.61 12.29
CA TRP A 133 -17.31 4.97 11.84
C TRP A 133 -18.25 3.77 11.79
N SER A 134 -17.77 2.61 11.31
CA SER A 134 -18.55 1.37 11.30
C SER A 134 -18.94 0.83 12.70
N LYS A 135 -18.34 1.35 13.79
CA LYS A 135 -18.67 0.95 15.17
C LYS A 135 -19.69 1.87 15.83
N GLN A 136 -20.05 2.99 15.19
CA GLN A 136 -20.95 3.98 15.77
C GLN A 136 -22.40 3.51 15.54
N PRO A 137 -23.19 3.25 16.60
CA PRO A 137 -24.44 2.48 16.50
C PRO A 137 -25.68 3.30 16.06
N ASP A 138 -25.55 4.60 15.78
CA ASP A 138 -26.72 5.49 15.63
C ASP A 138 -27.12 5.82 14.18
N ASP A 139 -26.38 5.35 13.18
CA ASP A 139 -26.74 5.54 11.77
C ASP A 139 -27.07 4.19 11.13
N GLU A 140 -28.35 3.81 11.20
CA GLU A 140 -28.99 2.79 10.35
C GLU A 140 -29.07 3.26 8.88
N THR A 141 -28.06 3.97 8.38
CA THR A 141 -27.85 4.07 6.93
C THR A 141 -27.27 2.73 6.48
N GLU A 142 -28.22 1.82 6.27
CA GLU A 142 -28.10 0.52 5.65
C GLU A 142 -26.88 0.47 4.72
N PHE A 143 -25.91 -0.38 5.08
CA PHE A 143 -24.71 -0.67 4.32
C PHE A 143 -25.11 -1.29 2.99
N HIS A 144 -25.57 -0.47 2.06
CA HIS A 144 -25.68 -0.82 0.66
C HIS A 144 -24.31 -0.50 0.05
N PRO A 145 -23.47 -1.51 -0.25
CA PRO A 145 -22.34 -1.27 -1.14
C PRO A 145 -22.93 -0.64 -2.38
N SER A 146 -22.60 0.63 -2.65
CA SER A 146 -23.16 1.36 -3.77
C SER A 146 -23.10 0.44 -5.00
N ASP A 147 -24.26 0.16 -5.60
CA ASP A 147 -24.44 -0.63 -6.82
C ASP A 147 -23.82 0.14 -7.99
N ARG A 148 -22.50 0.38 -7.91
CA ARG A 148 -21.72 1.02 -8.95
C ARG A 148 -21.72 0.03 -10.10
N SER A 149 -22.54 0.35 -11.08
CA SER A 149 -22.71 -0.35 -12.34
C SER A 149 -21.35 -0.83 -12.84
N SER A 150 -21.20 -2.15 -12.72
CA SER A 150 -20.05 -3.01 -12.96
C SER A 150 -19.50 -2.99 -14.39
N THR A 151 -19.21 -1.80 -14.92
CA THR A 151 -18.81 -1.60 -16.33
C THR A 151 -17.39 -2.08 -16.60
N SER A 152 -16.50 -2.09 -15.60
CA SER A 152 -15.14 -2.62 -15.73
C SER A 152 -14.97 -3.97 -15.01
N VAL A 153 -14.34 -4.93 -15.69
CA VAL A 153 -13.97 -6.25 -15.14
C VAL A 153 -13.10 -6.09 -13.89
N LEU A 154 -12.27 -5.04 -13.85
CA LEU A 154 -11.38 -4.75 -12.73
C LEU A 154 -12.15 -4.30 -11.47
N ASP A 155 -13.29 -3.64 -11.65
CA ASP A 155 -14.15 -3.16 -10.57
C ASP A 155 -14.96 -4.34 -9.97
N ARG A 156 -15.42 -5.25 -10.84
CA ARG A 156 -16.02 -6.53 -10.41
C ARG A 156 -15.03 -7.36 -9.60
N LEU A 157 -13.77 -7.42 -10.04
CA LEU A 157 -12.71 -8.15 -9.36
C LEU A 157 -12.47 -7.59 -7.95
N SER A 158 -12.34 -6.27 -7.80
CA SER A 158 -12.10 -5.64 -6.50
C SER A 158 -13.29 -5.71 -5.55
N ASN A 159 -14.52 -5.85 -6.07
CA ASN A 159 -15.72 -5.87 -5.24
C ASN A 159 -16.16 -7.29 -4.86
N GLN A 160 -15.95 -8.29 -5.72
CA GLN A 160 -16.44 -9.66 -5.49
C GLN A 160 -15.40 -10.61 -4.90
N LEU A 161 -14.10 -10.40 -5.18
CA LEU A 161 -13.06 -11.31 -4.68
C LEU A 161 -12.78 -11.14 -3.18
N PRO A 162 -12.61 -9.92 -2.64
CA PRO A 162 -12.26 -9.74 -1.23
C PRO A 162 -13.21 -10.42 -0.24
N PRO A 163 -14.56 -10.31 -0.36
CA PRO A 163 -15.46 -10.92 0.62
C PRO A 163 -15.45 -12.45 0.56
N LYS A 164 -15.10 -13.04 -0.59
CA LYS A 164 -15.01 -14.50 -0.75
C LYS A 164 -13.67 -15.05 -0.29
N ILE A 165 -12.57 -14.37 -0.63
CA ILE A 165 -11.20 -14.86 -0.38
C ILE A 165 -10.75 -14.52 1.04
N TRP A 166 -11.01 -13.31 1.52
CA TRP A 166 -10.45 -12.81 2.77
C TRP A 166 -10.83 -13.61 4.02
N PRO A 167 -12.08 -14.08 4.23
CA PRO A 167 -12.45 -14.80 5.46
C PRO A 167 -11.67 -16.10 5.65
N ARG A 168 -11.27 -16.75 4.55
CA ARG A 168 -10.43 -17.96 4.57
C ARG A 168 -8.95 -17.58 4.50
N GLY A 169 -8.62 -16.61 3.64
CA GLY A 169 -7.27 -16.12 3.41
C GLY A 169 -6.62 -15.52 4.65
N LYS A 170 -7.39 -14.90 5.57
CA LYS A 170 -6.86 -14.32 6.81
C LYS A 170 -6.08 -15.32 7.67
N PHE A 171 -6.53 -16.59 7.72
CA PHE A 171 -5.89 -17.63 8.51
C PHE A 171 -4.52 -18.03 7.95
N ALA A 172 -4.35 -18.01 6.63
CA ALA A 172 -3.05 -18.21 5.99
C ALA A 172 -2.19 -16.94 6.03
N PHE A 173 -2.82 -15.78 5.83
CA PHE A 173 -2.14 -14.49 5.71
C PHE A 173 -1.39 -14.09 6.98
N PHE A 174 -2.01 -14.14 8.15
CA PHE A 174 -1.37 -13.69 9.39
C PHE A 174 -0.08 -14.46 9.76
N PRO A 175 -0.06 -15.80 9.80
CA PRO A 175 1.18 -16.53 10.10
C PRO A 175 2.21 -16.34 8.99
N LEU A 176 1.79 -16.30 7.72
CA LEU A 176 2.69 -16.12 6.59
C LEU A 176 3.40 -14.76 6.65
N VAL A 177 2.66 -13.68 6.88
CA VAL A 177 3.23 -12.33 7.00
C VAL A 177 4.03 -12.16 8.28
N GLY A 178 3.58 -12.77 9.39
CA GLY A 178 4.35 -12.78 10.64
C GLY A 178 5.72 -13.42 10.46
N LEU A 179 5.78 -14.59 9.82
CA LEU A 179 7.03 -15.27 9.50
C LEU A 179 7.89 -14.45 8.53
N TYR A 180 7.29 -13.90 7.48
CA TYR A 180 8.00 -13.07 6.50
C TYR A 180 8.64 -11.84 7.16
N LEU A 181 7.88 -11.12 8.00
CA LEU A 181 8.38 -9.97 8.75
C LEU A 181 9.49 -10.37 9.71
N LEU A 182 9.35 -11.48 10.43
CA LEU A 182 10.38 -12.01 11.32
C LEU A 182 11.68 -12.25 10.55
N LEU A 183 11.62 -12.95 9.42
CA LEU A 183 12.79 -13.23 8.57
C LEU A 183 13.42 -11.92 8.05
N ALA A 184 12.60 -10.98 7.59
CA ALA A 184 13.08 -9.68 7.09
C ALA A 184 13.80 -8.87 8.18
N VAL A 185 13.26 -8.81 9.40
CA VAL A 185 13.88 -8.11 10.53
C VAL A 185 15.16 -8.81 10.97
N VAL A 186 15.18 -10.14 11.05
CA VAL A 186 16.39 -10.90 11.39
C VAL A 186 17.49 -10.65 10.35
N GLY A 187 17.17 -10.67 9.05
CA GLY A 187 18.12 -10.36 7.98
C GLY A 187 18.71 -8.94 8.09
N LEU A 188 17.86 -7.95 8.39
CA LEU A 188 18.29 -6.58 8.66
C LEU A 188 19.20 -6.45 9.90
N MET A 189 18.93 -7.23 10.95
CA MET A 189 19.75 -7.20 12.17
C MET A 189 21.11 -7.87 11.96
N MET A 190 21.16 -8.95 11.17
CA MET A 190 22.41 -9.66 10.87
C MET A 190 23.34 -8.84 9.98
N THR A 191 22.80 -8.08 9.03
CA THR A 191 23.60 -7.26 8.10
C THR A 191 24.31 -6.09 8.77
N LYS A 192 23.71 -5.49 9.81
CA LYS A 192 24.38 -4.47 10.64
C LYS A 192 25.58 -5.00 11.44
N ARG A 193 25.72 -6.31 11.60
CA ARG A 193 26.76 -6.93 12.42
C ARG A 193 28.02 -7.31 11.64
N ILE A 194 28.02 -7.22 10.31
CA ILE A 194 29.18 -7.58 9.49
C ILE A 194 30.14 -6.37 9.46
N PRO A 195 31.33 -6.45 10.08
CA PRO A 195 32.32 -5.39 9.99
C PRO A 195 32.72 -5.24 8.53
N GLN A 196 32.60 -4.02 7.99
CA GLN A 196 33.16 -3.69 6.68
C GLN A 196 34.67 -3.97 6.75
N PRO A 197 35.23 -4.78 5.82
CA PRO A 197 36.69 -4.91 5.76
C PRO A 197 37.28 -3.52 5.57
N PRO A 198 38.42 -3.20 6.22
CA PRO A 198 39.04 -1.89 6.08
C PRO A 198 39.22 -1.60 4.60
N GLN A 199 38.62 -0.50 4.13
CA GLN A 199 38.84 -0.02 2.77
C GLN A 199 40.33 0.14 2.61
N GLN A 200 40.96 -0.74 1.83
CA GLN A 200 42.37 -0.58 1.52
C GLN A 200 42.50 0.79 0.83
N PRO A 201 43.32 1.70 1.37
CA PRO A 201 43.52 2.99 0.73
C PRO A 201 44.01 2.69 -0.68
N VAL A 202 43.26 3.16 -1.68
CA VAL A 202 43.67 3.12 -3.08
C VAL A 202 45.00 3.88 -3.12
N MET A 203 46.12 3.14 -3.15
CA MET A 203 47.41 3.74 -3.46
C MET A 203 47.28 4.20 -4.90
N ILE A 204 46.91 5.48 -5.06
CA ILE A 204 47.11 6.22 -6.29
C ILE A 204 48.62 6.33 -6.41
N GLU A 205 49.22 5.31 -7.00
CA GLU A 205 50.60 5.35 -7.49
C GLU A 205 50.62 6.45 -8.55
N ARG A 206 50.89 7.68 -8.10
CA ARG A 206 51.25 8.79 -8.99
C ARG A 206 52.47 8.30 -9.74
N LEU A 207 52.27 7.86 -10.98
CA LEU A 207 53.33 7.78 -11.99
C LEU A 207 53.89 9.20 -12.14
N ASP A 208 54.94 9.50 -11.38
CA ASP A 208 55.80 10.66 -11.55
C ASP A 208 56.59 10.42 -12.84
N THR A 209 55.95 10.74 -13.97
CA THR A 209 56.57 10.80 -15.28
C THR A 209 57.36 12.10 -15.35
N ARG A 210 58.59 12.08 -14.81
CA ARG A 210 59.57 13.11 -15.11
C ARG A 210 60.42 12.68 -16.32
N PRO A 211 60.59 13.56 -17.31
CA PRO A 211 61.41 13.32 -18.50
C PRO A 211 62.92 13.30 -18.19
#